data_AF-A0A954G2C5-F1
#
_entry.id   AF-A0A954G2C5-F1
#
_cell.length_a   1.000
_cell.length_b   1.000
_cell.length_c   1.000
_cell.angle_alpha   90.00
_cell.angle_beta   90.00
_cell.angle_gamma   90.00
#
_symmetry.space_group_name_H-M   'P 1'
#
loop_
_entity.id
_entity.type
_entity.pdbx_description
1 polymer ?
#
loop_
_entity_poly.entity_id
_entity_poly.type
_entity_poly.pdbx_seq_one_letter_code
_entity_poly.pdbx_strand_id
1 'polypeptide(L)'
;MRLATSLVASLCVFALCSGQLMAQRGPAAVAVAEIVERETASGQTFVGTVLPIKRSVIGSAVGGRVSEFPVNEGDFVRAKQPLAQLLTNTINLEVDAEK
;
A
#
# COMPACT_ATOMS: atom_id res chain seq x y z
N MET A 1 6.49 -93.69 14.58
CA MET A 1 5.33 -92.76 14.64
C MET A 1 5.67 -91.33 15.11
N ARG A 2 6.85 -91.06 15.72
CA ARG A 2 7.25 -89.71 16.20
C ARG A 2 7.75 -88.73 15.11
N LEU A 3 8.28 -89.26 13.99
CA LEU A 3 8.76 -88.45 12.86
C LEU A 3 7.62 -87.85 12.03
N ALA A 4 6.56 -88.62 11.77
CA ALA A 4 5.39 -88.17 11.01
C ALA A 4 4.64 -87.03 11.72
N THR A 5 4.52 -87.10 13.05
CA THR A 5 3.91 -86.03 13.86
C THR A 5 4.73 -84.74 13.85
N SER A 6 6.06 -84.84 13.78
CA SER A 6 6.94 -83.66 13.71
C SER A 6 6.88 -82.96 12.35
N LEU A 7 6.73 -83.73 11.26
CA LEU A 7 6.62 -83.19 9.91
C LEU A 7 5.29 -82.45 9.71
N VAL A 8 4.19 -83.03 10.20
CA VAL A 8 2.86 -82.42 10.14
C VAL A 8 2.80 -81.15 11.00
N ALA A 9 3.40 -81.17 12.20
CA ALA A 9 3.47 -79.98 13.06
C ALA A 9 4.27 -78.84 12.39
N SER A 10 5.40 -79.14 11.76
CA SER A 10 6.22 -78.15 11.05
C SER A 10 5.51 -77.55 9.83
N LEU A 11 4.79 -78.39 9.07
CA LEU A 11 4.01 -77.95 7.91
C LEU A 11 2.82 -77.05 8.32
N CYS A 12 2.16 -77.34 9.46
CA CYS A 12 1.12 -76.49 10.01
C CYS A 12 1.68 -75.11 10.43
N VAL A 13 2.84 -75.04 11.07
CA VAL A 13 3.45 -73.74 11.47
C VAL A 13 3.82 -72.89 10.25
N PHE A 14 4.31 -73.50 9.17
CA PHE A 14 4.60 -72.79 7.92
C PHE A 14 3.35 -72.24 7.22
N ALA A 15 2.24 -72.98 7.26
CA ALA A 15 0.95 -72.54 6.72
C ALA A 15 0.32 -71.40 7.55
N LEU A 16 0.58 -71.33 8.85
CA LEU A 16 0.13 -70.24 9.73
C LEU A 16 0.99 -68.96 9.62
N CYS A 17 2.26 -69.07 9.21
CA CYS A 17 3.17 -67.93 9.04
C CYS A 17 3.08 -67.21 7.68
N SER A 18 2.29 -67.73 6.72
CA SER A 18 2.22 -67.20 5.34
C SER A 18 1.10 -66.17 5.11
N GLY A 19 0.35 -65.81 6.16
CA GLY A 19 -0.61 -64.70 6.11
C GLY A 19 0.11 -63.36 6.03
N GLN A 20 -0.25 -62.52 5.05
CA GLN A 20 0.23 -61.14 4.96
C GLN A 20 -0.02 -60.41 6.30
N LEU A 21 1.05 -59.97 6.94
CA LEU A 21 1.01 -59.18 8.17
C LEU A 21 0.25 -57.88 7.91
N MET A 22 -1.02 -57.82 8.33
CA MET A 22 -1.94 -56.67 8.21
C MET A 22 -1.48 -55.40 8.95
N ALA A 23 -0.25 -55.37 9.49
CA ALA A 23 0.31 -54.24 10.23
C ALA A 23 1.00 -53.20 9.32
N GLN A 24 1.36 -53.55 8.08
CA GLN A 24 1.87 -52.57 7.11
C GLN A 24 0.69 -51.86 6.44
N ARG A 25 0.19 -50.80 7.08
CA ARG A 25 -0.69 -49.83 6.40
C ARG A 25 0.10 -49.16 5.28
N GLY A 26 -0.53 -49.02 4.11
CA GLY A 26 0.04 -48.35 2.95
C GLY A 26 0.50 -46.91 3.25
N PRO A 27 1.17 -46.26 2.29
CA PRO A 27 1.74 -44.93 2.50
C PRO A 27 0.70 -43.95 3.07
N ALA A 28 1.12 -43.17 4.06
CA ALA A 28 0.25 -42.20 4.73
C ALA A 28 -0.26 -41.17 3.71
N ALA A 29 -1.57 -40.90 3.72
CA ALA A 29 -2.16 -39.88 2.87
C ALA A 29 -1.61 -38.50 3.27
N VAL A 30 -1.15 -37.75 2.28
CA VAL A 30 -0.65 -36.37 2.44
C VAL A 30 -1.56 -35.42 1.69
N ALA A 31 -1.83 -34.25 2.28
CA ALA A 31 -2.55 -33.19 1.60
C ALA A 31 -1.60 -32.50 0.61
N VAL A 32 -2.03 -32.42 -0.66
CA VAL A 32 -1.31 -31.69 -1.71
C VAL A 32 -2.19 -30.56 -2.24
N ALA A 33 -1.55 -29.47 -2.67
CA ALA A 33 -2.21 -28.34 -3.33
C ALA A 33 -1.48 -28.04 -4.65
N GLU A 34 -2.25 -27.67 -5.67
CA GLU A 34 -1.70 -27.26 -6.97
C GLU A 34 -1.09 -25.86 -6.87
N ILE A 35 0.10 -25.68 -7.45
CA ILE A 35 0.76 -24.37 -7.52
C ILE A 35 0.14 -23.60 -8.68
N VAL A 36 -0.54 -22.49 -8.37
CA VAL A 36 -1.10 -21.59 -9.38
C VAL A 36 -0.24 -20.33 -9.47
N GLU A 37 0.36 -20.11 -10.63
CA GLU A 37 1.06 -18.86 -10.92
C GLU A 37 0.02 -17.76 -11.21
N ARG A 38 0.15 -16.63 -10.52
CA ARG A 38 -0.71 -15.46 -10.72
C ARG A 38 0.15 -14.22 -10.72
N GLU A 39 -0.06 -13.37 -11.72
CA GLU A 39 0.52 -12.03 -11.73
C GLU A 39 -0.18 -11.18 -10.67
N THR A 40 0.50 -10.95 -9.54
CA THR A 40 0.04 -10.06 -8.49
C THR A 40 0.82 -8.76 -8.54
N ALA A 41 0.12 -7.63 -8.66
CA ALA A 41 0.73 -6.32 -8.49
C ALA A 41 1.21 -6.17 -7.04
N SER A 42 2.51 -6.10 -6.83
CA SER A 42 3.10 -5.77 -5.52
C SER A 42 2.99 -4.27 -5.26
N GLY A 43 1.83 -3.83 -4.77
CA GLY A 43 1.66 -2.48 -4.27
C GLY A 43 2.38 -2.31 -2.92
N GLN A 44 3.12 -1.22 -2.75
CA GLN A 44 3.66 -0.81 -1.45
C GLN A 44 2.84 0.38 -0.94
N THR A 45 2.53 0.37 0.35
CA THR A 45 1.87 1.50 1.00
C THR A 45 2.92 2.47 1.51
N PHE A 46 2.79 3.74 1.15
CA PHE A 46 3.65 4.81 1.64
C PHE A 46 2.85 5.77 2.50
N VAL A 47 3.44 6.20 3.61
CA VAL A 47 2.93 7.31 4.41
C VAL A 47 3.71 8.54 4.00
N GLY A 48 3.00 9.61 3.61
CA GLY A 48 3.61 10.84 3.17
C GLY A 48 2.74 12.05 3.50
N THR A 49 3.39 13.21 3.56
CA THR A 49 2.72 14.50 3.77
C THR A 49 2.61 15.23 2.44
N VAL A 50 1.42 15.73 2.12
CA VAL A 50 1.22 16.56 0.93
C VAL A 50 1.78 17.96 1.19
N LEU A 51 2.65 18.42 0.29
CA LEU A 51 3.22 19.76 0.32
C LEU A 51 2.73 20.57 -0.88
N PRO A 52 2.55 21.90 -0.74
CA PRO A 52 2.20 22.74 -1.87
C PRO A 52 3.35 22.79 -2.88
N ILE A 53 3.02 22.75 -4.18
CA ILE A 53 4.01 22.86 -5.26
C ILE A 53 4.76 24.21 -5.18
N LYS A 54 4.04 25.27 -4.77
CA LYS A 54 4.59 26.61 -4.61
C LYS A 54 3.89 27.32 -3.46
N ARG A 55 4.67 28.01 -2.64
CA ARG A 55 4.19 28.95 -1.61
C ARG A 55 4.72 30.34 -1.95
N SER A 56 3.85 31.35 -1.87
CA SER A 56 4.24 32.75 -2.08
C SER A 56 3.60 33.60 -1.02
N VAL A 57 4.41 34.43 -0.37
CA VAL A 57 3.95 35.45 0.58
C VAL A 57 3.93 36.75 -0.19
N ILE A 58 2.75 37.37 -0.28
CA ILE A 58 2.56 38.61 -1.02
C ILE A 58 2.65 39.77 -0.03
N GLY A 59 3.44 40.78 -0.38
CA GLY A 59 3.57 42.03 0.36
C GLY A 59 3.63 43.22 -0.58
N SER A 60 3.36 44.41 -0.06
CA SER A 60 3.50 45.64 -0.83
C SER A 60 4.96 46.08 -0.92
N ALA A 61 5.38 46.56 -2.09
CA ALA A 61 6.69 47.20 -2.28
C ALA A 61 6.77 48.59 -1.64
N VAL A 62 5.62 49.22 -1.37
CA VAL A 62 5.52 50.57 -0.79
C VAL A 62 4.71 50.54 0.50
N GLY A 63 5.09 51.38 1.45
CA GLY A 63 4.29 51.62 2.64
C GLY A 63 3.01 52.39 2.27
N GLY A 64 1.88 52.00 2.85
CA GLY A 64 0.61 52.66 2.59
C GLY A 64 -0.53 52.04 3.39
N ARG A 65 -1.65 52.76 3.46
CA ARG A 65 -2.89 52.24 4.04
C ARG A 65 -3.67 51.47 2.98
N VAL A 66 -4.19 50.29 3.33
CA VAL A 66 -5.10 49.54 2.47
C VAL A 66 -6.42 50.30 2.38
N SER A 67 -6.83 50.64 1.16
CA SER A 67 -8.13 51.25 0.88
C SER A 67 -9.19 50.20 0.57
N GLU A 68 -8.83 49.17 -0.19
CA GLU A 68 -9.74 48.10 -0.59
C GLU A 68 -9.06 46.73 -0.51
N PHE A 69 -9.85 45.71 -0.16
CA PHE A 69 -9.40 44.32 -0.11
C PHE A 69 -10.47 43.42 -0.76
N PRO A 70 -10.45 43.30 -2.10
CA PRO A 70 -11.54 42.68 -2.87
C PRO A 70 -11.56 41.14 -2.86
N VAL A 71 -10.79 40.51 -1.98
CA VAL A 71 -10.71 39.05 -1.85
C VAL A 71 -10.97 38.63 -0.40
N ASN A 72 -11.56 37.47 -0.20
CA ASN A 72 -11.74 36.89 1.13
C ASN A 72 -10.72 35.77 1.37
N GLU A 73 -10.53 35.43 2.63
CA GLU A 73 -9.71 34.29 3.00
C GLU A 73 -10.28 32.99 2.44
N GLY A 74 -9.42 32.19 1.80
CA GLY A 74 -9.81 30.93 1.17
C GLY A 74 -10.23 31.04 -0.30
N ASP A 75 -10.37 32.26 -0.85
CA ASP A 75 -10.74 32.45 -2.24
C ASP A 75 -9.67 31.93 -3.21
N PHE A 76 -10.12 31.37 -4.33
CA PHE A 76 -9.23 31.03 -5.45
C PHE A 76 -8.86 32.30 -6.22
N VAL A 77 -7.56 32.59 -6.28
CA VAL A 77 -7.04 33.77 -6.97
C VAL A 77 -6.26 33.41 -8.23
N ARG A 78 -6.34 34.26 -9.25
CA ARG A 78 -5.61 34.12 -10.52
C ARG A 78 -4.37 35.00 -10.56
N ALA A 79 -3.44 34.66 -11.44
CA ALA A 79 -2.29 35.53 -11.72
C ALA A 79 -2.75 36.93 -12.14
N LYS A 80 -2.11 37.96 -11.59
CA LYS A 80 -2.42 39.39 -11.81
C LYS A 80 -3.79 39.86 -11.28
N GLN A 81 -4.52 39.02 -10.55
CA GLN A 81 -5.72 39.48 -9.85
C GLN A 81 -5.32 40.44 -8.72
N PRO A 82 -5.97 41.62 -8.61
CA PRO A 82 -5.71 42.54 -7.51
C PRO A 82 -6.16 41.91 -6.18
N LEU A 83 -5.25 41.87 -5.20
CA LEU A 83 -5.53 41.36 -3.85
C LEU A 83 -5.83 42.47 -2.85
N ALA A 84 -5.16 43.62 -2.99
CA ALA A 84 -5.35 44.79 -2.16
C ALA A 84 -5.05 46.05 -2.96
N GLN A 85 -5.82 47.11 -2.73
CA GLN A 85 -5.54 48.44 -3.24
C GLN A 85 -5.02 49.30 -2.09
N LEU A 86 -3.92 50.01 -2.33
CA LEU A 86 -3.40 51.00 -1.39
C LEU A 86 -3.95 52.39 -1.72
N LEU A 87 -3.98 53.26 -0.72
CA LEU A 87 -4.30 54.66 -0.91
C LEU A 87 -3.20 55.35 -1.75
N THR A 88 -3.53 55.73 -2.99
CA THR A 88 -2.57 56.26 -3.96
C THR A 88 -2.64 57.78 -4.18
N ASN A 89 -3.44 58.50 -3.40
CA ASN A 89 -3.68 59.94 -3.61
C ASN A 89 -2.39 60.76 -3.73
N THR A 90 -1.44 60.59 -2.80
CA THR A 90 -0.15 61.31 -2.84
C THR A 90 0.68 60.94 -4.07
N ILE A 91 0.75 59.65 -4.41
CA ILE A 91 1.50 59.15 -5.56
C ILE A 91 0.92 59.72 -6.86
N ASN A 92 -0.41 59.80 -6.97
CA ASN A 92 -1.05 60.36 -8.16
C ASN A 92 -0.71 61.86 -8.33
N LEU A 93 -0.68 62.62 -7.24
CA LEU A 93 -0.30 64.04 -7.26
C LEU A 93 1.17 64.24 -7.68
N GLU A 94 2.07 63.41 -7.18
CA GLU A 94 3.49 63.43 -7.57
C GLU A 94 3.68 63.09 -9.06
N VAL A 95 2.99 62.07 -9.56
CA VAL A 95 3.04 61.67 -10.97
C VAL A 95 2.48 62.75 -11.90
N ASP A 96 1.44 63.46 -11.49
CA ASP A 96 0.85 64.53 -12.29
C ASP A 96 1.68 65.83 -12.25
N ALA A 97 2.48 66.06 -11.21
CA ALA A 97 3.41 67.19 -11.14
C ALA A 97 4.65 67.01 -12.04
N GLU A 98 5.00 65.77 -12.38
CA GLU A 98 6.16 65.42 -13.22
C GLU A 98 5.82 65.39 -14.73
N LYS A 99 4.53 65.47 -15.10
CA LYS A 99 4.07 65.54 -16.49
C LYS A 99 4.09 66.97 -17.04
#